data_AF-A0A972JT38-F1
#
_entry.id   AF-A0A972JT38-F1
#
_cell.length_a   1.000
_cell.length_b   1.000
_cell.length_c   1.000
_cell.angle_alpha   90.00
_cell.angle_beta   90.00
_cell.angle_gamma   90.00
#
_symmetry.space_group_name_H-M   'P 1'
#
loop_
_entity.id
_entity.type
_entity.pdbx_description
1 polymer ?
#
loop_
_entity_poly.entity_id
_entity_poly.type
_entity_poly.pdbx_seq_one_letter_code
_entity_poly.pdbx_strand_id
1 'polypeptide(L)' 'MGDIVPKDVAADWALSRLLQEHQAPLDLARRAYLGECYDEWEGREEAVDVLVKYMRDSIEACLHF' A
#
# COMPACT_ATOMS: atom_id res chain seq x y z
N MET A 1 -8.53 9.99 -17.19
CA MET A 1 -7.43 9.06 -17.52
C MET A 1 -6.56 8.94 -16.30
N GLY A 2 -6.17 7.71 -15.94
CA GLY A 2 -5.20 7.49 -14.86
C GLY A 2 -3.79 7.35 -15.45
N ASP A 3 -2.78 7.72 -14.66
CA ASP A 3 -1.37 7.56 -15.02
C ASP A 3 -0.81 6.25 -14.46
N ILE A 4 0.10 5.62 -15.22
CA ILE A 4 0.87 4.47 -14.74
C ILE A 4 2.27 4.97 -14.35
N VAL A 5 2.65 4.74 -13.10
CA VAL A 5 3.91 5.20 -12.53
C VAL A 5 4.68 4.01 -11.91
N PRO A 6 6.00 4.15 -11.65
CA PRO A 6 6.78 3.14 -10.92
C PRO A 6 6.18 2.77 -9.55
N LYS A 7 6.48 1.56 -9.05
CA LYS A 7 5.86 1.01 -7.83
C LYS A 7 6.15 1.84 -6.58
N ASP A 8 7.38 2.32 -6.43
CA ASP A 8 7.83 3.20 -5.36
C ASP A 8 7.12 4.55 -5.40
N VAL A 9 6.96 5.14 -6.59
CA VAL A 9 6.23 6.39 -6.79
C VAL A 9 4.73 6.22 -6.47
N ALA A 10 4.13 5.11 -6.91
CA ALA A 10 2.74 4.79 -6.57
C ALA A 10 2.56 4.55 -5.06
N ALA A 11 3.52 3.88 -4.42
CA ALA A 11 3.52 3.64 -2.97
C ALA A 11 3.64 4.95 -2.19
N ASP A 12 4.53 5.86 -2.58
CA ASP A 12 4.63 7.20 -1.96
C ASP A 12 3.33 8.00 -2.09
N TRP A 13 2.74 8.00 -3.28
CA TRP A 13 1.45 8.64 -3.50
C TRP A 13 0.35 8.04 -2.60
N ALA A 14 0.28 6.72 -2.50
CA ALA A 14 -0.71 6.02 -1.69
C ALA A 14 -0.48 6.25 -0.19
N LEU A 15 0.77 6.19 0.29
CA LEU A 15 1.15 6.44 1.69
C LEU A 15 0.65 7.81 2.17
N SER A 16 0.72 8.84 1.33
CA SER A 16 0.23 10.18 1.67
C SER A 16 -1.29 10.28 1.90
N ARG A 17 -2.04 9.24 1.48
CA ARG A 17 -3.52 9.20 1.49
C ARG A 17 -4.08 8.15 2.44
N LEU A 18 -3.27 7.19 2.86
CA LEU A 18 -3.66 6.15 3.81
C LEU A 18 -3.76 6.72 5.23
N LEU A 19 -4.74 6.20 5.99
CA LEU A 19 -4.75 6.36 7.44
C LEU A 19 -3.49 5.71 8.03
N GLN A 20 -2.97 6.28 9.13
CA GLN A 20 -1.71 5.86 9.74
C GLN A 20 -1.66 4.35 10.05
N GLU A 21 -2.80 3.77 10.45
CA GLU A 21 -2.96 2.34 10.73
C GLU A 21 -2.74 1.42 9.52
N HIS A 22 -2.86 1.94 8.29
CA HIS A 22 -2.68 1.18 7.05
C HIS A 22 -1.34 1.46 6.38
N GLN A 23 -0.58 2.46 6.83
CA GLN A 23 0.67 2.85 6.18
C GLN A 23 1.79 1.81 6.37
N ALA A 24 1.84 1.14 7.52
CA ALA A 24 2.98 0.32 7.91
C ALA A 24 3.31 -0.84 6.93
N PRO A 25 2.33 -1.63 6.43
CA PRO A 25 2.63 -2.70 5.47
C PRO A 25 3.06 -2.16 4.10
N LEU A 26 2.50 -1.02 3.66
CA LEU A 26 2.87 -0.41 2.37
C LEU A 26 4.25 0.24 2.42
N ASP A 27 4.61 0.88 3.54
CA ASP A 27 5.95 1.43 3.74
C ASP A 27 7.00 0.33 3.77
N LEU A 28 6.73 -0.79 4.47
CA LEU A 28 7.62 -1.96 4.44
C LEU A 28 7.81 -2.48 3.01
N ALA A 29 6.73 -2.65 2.25
CA ALA A 29 6.80 -3.11 0.87
C ALA A 29 7.65 -2.17 0.00
N ARG A 30 7.46 -0.86 0.15
CA ARG A 30 8.21 0.17 -0.59
C ARG A 30 9.70 0.11 -0.27
N ARG A 31 10.06 0.10 1.02
CA ARG A 31 11.44 0.09 1.49
C ARG A 31 12.17 -1.19 1.10
N ALA A 32 11.50 -2.34 1.20
CA ALA A 32 12.05 -3.60 0.74
C ALA A 32 12.25 -3.62 -0.78
N TYR A 33 11.30 -3.07 -1.56
CA TYR A 33 11.44 -2.95 -3.01
C TYR A 33 12.64 -2.07 -3.43
N LEU A 34 12.94 -1.02 -2.66
CA LEU A 34 14.10 -0.15 -2.86
C LEU A 34 15.43 -0.75 -2.33
N GLY A 35 15.37 -1.91 -1.66
CA GLY A 35 16.54 -2.55 -1.05
C GLY A 35 17.00 -1.88 0.25
N GLU A 36 16.16 -1.06 0.88
CA GLU A 36 16.47 -0.36 2.13
C GLU A 36 16.32 -1.26 3.37
N CYS A 37 15.56 -2.35 3.26
CA CYS A 37 15.41 -3.36 4.31
C CYS A 37 15.07 -4.74 3.74
N TYR A 38 15.20 -5.78 4.57
CA TYR A 38 14.63 -7.09 4.28
C TYR A 38 13.12 -7.08 4.51
N ASP A 39 12.41 -7.92 3.78
CA ASP A 39 10.96 -8.02 3.83
C ASP A 39 10.52 -9.03 4.89
N GLU A 40 10.44 -8.57 6.14
CA GLU A 40 10.02 -9.38 7.27
C GLU A 40 8.49 -9.41 7.39
N TRP A 41 7.86 -10.28 6.60
CA TRP A 41 6.39 -10.42 6.56
C TRP A 41 5.79 -11.29 7.67
N GLU A 42 6.59 -12.12 8.34
CA GLU A 42 6.13 -13.03 9.38
C GLU A 42 5.45 -12.26 10.52
N GLY A 43 4.20 -12.62 10.85
CA GLY A 43 3.42 -11.96 11.89
C GLY A 43 2.74 -10.66 11.46
N ARG A 44 2.75 -10.30 10.16
CA ARG A 44 2.10 -9.10 9.60
C ARG A 44 0.88 -9.42 8.75
N GLU A 45 0.44 -10.68 8.69
CA GLU A 45 -0.60 -11.17 7.81
C GLU A 45 -1.91 -10.40 8.01
N GLU A 46 -2.33 -10.21 9.27
CA GLU A 46 -3.54 -9.44 9.60
C GLU A 46 -3.45 -7.98 9.13
N ALA A 47 -2.29 -7.34 9.32
CA ALA A 47 -2.09 -5.96 8.90
C ALA A 47 -2.12 -5.82 7.36
N VAL A 48 -1.57 -6.81 6.65
CA VAL A 48 -1.64 -6.88 5.18
C VAL A 48 -3.08 -7.08 4.72
N ASP A 49 -3.83 -8.00 5.33
CA ASP A 49 -5.24 -8.25 4.97
C ASP A 49 -6.12 -7.01 5.18
N VAL A 50 -5.93 -6.30 6.30
CA VAL A 50 -6.63 -5.04 6.57
C VAL A 50 -6.30 -3.98 5.52
N LEU A 51 -5.03 -3.81 5.15
CA LEU A 51 -4.63 -2.86 4.11
C LEU A 51 -5.22 -3.26 2.74
N VAL A 52 -5.14 -4.53 2.37
CA VAL A 52 -5.67 -5.03 1.09
C VAL A 52 -7.17 -4.77 1.00
N LYS A 53 -7.91 -5.02 2.07
CA LYS A 53 -9.34 -4.73 2.14
C LYS A 53 -9.60 -3.23 1.98
N TYR A 54 -8.90 -2.38 2.73
CA TYR A 54 -9.05 -0.92 2.63
C TYR A 54 -8.79 -0.39 1.21
N MET A 55 -7.68 -0.82 0.59
CA MET A 55 -7.32 -0.38 -0.76
C MET A 55 -8.34 -0.84 -1.79
N ARG A 56 -8.82 -2.09 -1.68
CA ARG A 56 -9.87 -2.62 -2.56
C ARG A 56 -11.15 -1.79 -2.44
N ASP A 57 -11.65 -1.59 -1.23
CA ASP A 57 -12.88 -0.84 -0.98
C ASP A 57 -12.76 0.60 -1.51
N SER A 58 -11.58 1.22 -1.34
CA SER A 58 -11.29 2.57 -1.86
C SER A 58 -11.28 2.63 -3.39
N ILE A 59 -10.74 1.61 -4.05
CA ILE A 59 -10.71 1.53 -5.52
C ILE A 59 -12.12 1.25 -6.07
N GLU A 60 -12.85 0.31 -5.47
CA GLU A 60 -14.22 -0.03 -5.88
C GLU A 60 -15.17 1.16 -5.72
N ALA A 61 -15.02 1.96 -4.66
CA ALA A 61 -15.77 3.20 -4.49
C ALA A 61 -15.54 4.21 -5.63
N CYS A 62 -14.38 4.15 -6.30
CA CYS A 62 -14.08 4.95 -7.50
C CYS A 62 -14.55 4.30 -8.81
N LEU A 63 -15.20 3.13 -8.80
CA LEU A 63 -15.74 2.46 -9.99
C LEU A 63 -17.27 2.55 -10.08
N HIS A 64 -17.94 2.80 -8.96
CA HIS A 64 -19.38 3.03 -8.91
C HIS A 64 -19.69 4.52 -9.15
N PHE A 65 -19.81 4.89 -10.43
CA PHE A 65 -20.36 6.18 -10.89
C PHE A 65 -21.76 6.03 -11.44
#